data_AF-A0A6G6J864-F1
#
_entry.id   AF-A0A6G6J864-F1
#
_cell.length_a   1.000
_cell.length_b   1.000
_cell.length_c   1.000
_cell.angle_alpha   90.00
_cell.angle_beta   90.00
_cell.angle_gamma   90.00
#
_symmetry.space_group_name_H-M   'P 1'
#
loop_
_entity.id
_entity.type
_entity.pdbx_description
1 polymer ?
#
loop_
_entity_poly.entity_id
_entity_poly.type
_entity_poly.pdbx_seq_one_letter_code
_entity_poly.pdbx_strand_id
1 'polypeptide(L)'
;MTTPITQSVLIFSGERGIACPFSTLTAKELLEYILGYYESLHPPFMAVAYQEGKEEFLYRILKDGYGLDPTASKGQVDELILATEDLQPTPKQQLDHESFMEQAAWRLITLTFAQNL
;
A
#
# COMPACT_ATOMS: atom_id res chain seq x y z
N MET A 1 -22.52 -11.58 -7.59
CA MET A 1 -21.24 -11.02 -7.11
C MET A 1 -21.28 -9.54 -7.43
N THR A 2 -21.43 -8.68 -6.43
CA THR A 2 -21.39 -7.23 -6.59
C THR A 2 -19.94 -6.81 -6.79
N THR A 3 -19.61 -6.30 -7.96
CA THR A 3 -18.32 -5.66 -8.20
C THR A 3 -18.19 -4.49 -7.22
N PRO A 4 -17.14 -4.42 -6.39
CA PRO A 4 -16.97 -3.27 -5.50
C PRO A 4 -16.89 -1.98 -6.34
N ILE A 5 -17.62 -0.95 -5.92
CA ILE A 5 -17.63 0.34 -6.61
C ILE A 5 -16.27 1.00 -6.33
N THR A 6 -15.50 1.26 -7.38
CA THR A 6 -14.25 2.03 -7.28
C THR A 6 -14.56 3.43 -6.75
N GLN A 7 -13.87 3.82 -5.67
CA GLN A 7 -14.03 5.12 -5.03
C GLN A 7 -12.84 6.04 -5.28
N SER A 8 -11.63 5.50 -5.37
CA SER A 8 -10.43 6.25 -5.70
C SER A 8 -9.49 5.46 -6.61
N VAL A 9 -8.56 6.16 -7.25
CA VAL A 9 -7.47 5.56 -8.01
C VAL A 9 -6.14 6.09 -7.48
N LEU A 10 -5.25 5.17 -7.11
CA LEU A 10 -3.88 5.48 -6.72
C LEU A 10 -3.00 5.52 -7.97
N ILE A 11 -2.40 6.67 -8.29
CA ILE A 11 -1.56 6.86 -9.47
C ILE A 11 -0.09 6.87 -9.05
N PHE A 12 0.67 5.89 -9.56
CA PHE A 12 2.10 5.71 -9.38
C PHE A 12 2.85 6.14 -10.65
N SER A 13 3.98 6.84 -10.49
CA SER A 13 4.84 7.39 -11.56
C SER A 13 4.12 7.73 -12.89
N GLY A 14 3.05 8.53 -12.83
CA GLY A 14 2.40 9.16 -14.00
C GLY A 14 1.61 8.29 -14.98
N GLU A 15 1.75 6.97 -14.97
CA GLU A 15 1.12 6.07 -15.97
C GLU A 15 0.49 4.79 -15.40
N ARG A 16 0.71 4.46 -14.12
CA ARG A 16 0.20 3.21 -13.52
C ARG A 16 -0.80 3.50 -12.40
N GLY A 17 -2.06 3.14 -12.60
CA GLY A 17 -3.12 3.26 -11.61
C GLY A 17 -3.45 1.95 -10.91
N ILE A 18 -3.89 2.02 -9.66
CA ILE A 18 -4.59 0.92 -8.97
C ILE A 18 -5.97 1.42 -8.55
N ALA A 19 -7.00 0.67 -8.92
CA ALA A 19 -8.36 0.95 -8.51
C ALA A 19 -8.57 0.54 -7.05
N CYS A 20 -9.01 1.48 -6.23
CA CYS A 20 -9.29 1.25 -4.82
C CYS A 20 -10.79 1.39 -4.53
N PRO A 21 -11.39 0.46 -3.75
CA PRO A 21 -12.75 0.60 -3.27
C PRO A 21 -12.88 1.58 -2.10
N PHE A 22 -11.79 2.27 -1.74
CA PHE A 22 -11.67 3.14 -0.58
C PHE A 22 -11.61 4.62 -0.99
N SER A 23 -11.94 5.51 -0.06
CA SER A 23 -11.68 6.95 -0.24
C SER A 23 -10.19 7.25 -0.37
N THR A 24 -9.84 8.39 -0.95
CA THR A 24 -8.45 8.86 -1.07
C THR A 24 -7.72 8.94 0.27
N LEU A 25 -8.40 9.40 1.34
CA LEU A 25 -7.81 9.47 2.68
C LEU A 25 -7.46 8.07 3.20
N THR A 26 -8.42 7.14 3.15
CA THR A 26 -8.23 5.77 3.59
C THR A 26 -7.16 5.05 2.77
N ALA A 27 -7.12 5.31 1.46
CA ALA A 27 -6.09 4.76 0.58
C ALA A 27 -4.70 5.31 0.95
N LYS A 28 -4.59 6.59 1.33
CA LYS A 28 -3.34 7.16 1.85
C LYS A 28 -2.92 6.51 3.18
N GLU A 29 -3.84 6.40 4.14
CA GLU A 29 -3.59 5.76 5.45
C GLU A 29 -3.11 4.32 5.28
N LEU A 30 -3.71 3.59 4.34
CA LEU A 30 -3.29 2.23 3.98
C LEU A 30 -1.83 2.17 3.51
N LEU A 31 -1.43 3.09 2.63
CA LEU A 31 -0.06 3.15 2.13
C LEU A 31 0.94 3.46 3.25
N GLU A 32 0.63 4.43 4.10
CA GLU A 32 1.44 4.80 5.26
C GLU A 32 1.58 3.64 6.25
N TYR A 33 0.51 2.87 6.45
CA TYR A 33 0.51 1.66 7.26
C TYR A 33 1.40 0.56 6.65
N ILE A 34 1.29 0.31 5.33
CA ILE A 34 2.13 -0.68 4.63
C ILE A 34 3.62 -0.33 4.79
N LEU A 35 3.98 0.94 4.62
CA LEU A 35 5.36 1.42 4.83
C LEU A 35 5.79 1.24 6.29
N GLY A 36 4.97 1.71 7.23
CA GLY A 36 5.26 1.60 8.66
C GLY A 36 5.48 0.15 9.10
N TYR A 37 4.64 -0.76 8.63
CA TYR A 37 4.77 -2.18 8.91
C TYR A 37 6.05 -2.76 8.32
N TYR A 38 6.32 -2.53 7.03
CA TYR A 38 7.54 -3.01 6.38
C TYR A 38 8.79 -2.50 7.11
N GLU A 39 8.86 -1.20 7.42
CA GLU A 39 9.98 -0.61 8.14
C GLU A 39 10.13 -1.18 9.55
N SER A 40 9.02 -1.54 10.22
CA SER A 40 9.05 -2.14 11.56
C SER A 40 9.65 -3.55 11.63
N LEU A 41 9.75 -4.25 10.48
CA LEU A 41 10.40 -5.56 10.35
C LEU A 41 11.93 -5.44 10.36
N HIS A 42 12.46 -4.26 10.06
CA HIS A 42 13.88 -3.99 10.09
C HIS A 42 14.33 -3.52 11.48
N PRO A 43 15.59 -3.78 11.87
CA PRO A 43 16.13 -3.21 13.09
C PRO A 43 16.10 -1.67 13.03
N PRO A 44 15.78 -0.99 14.15
CA PRO A 44 15.54 0.46 14.17
C PRO A 44 16.79 1.31 13.83
N PHE A 45 17.96 0.69 13.77
CA PHE A 45 19.24 1.33 13.46
C PHE A 45 19.67 1.12 11.99
N MET A 46 18.88 0.39 11.19
CA MET A 46 19.17 0.13 9.78
C MET A 46 18.28 1.01 8.90
N ALA A 47 18.88 1.68 7.92
CA ALA A 47 18.11 2.37 6.89
C ALA A 47 17.35 1.34 6.05
N VAL A 48 16.04 1.51 5.92
CA VAL A 48 15.20 0.59 5.16
C VAL A 48 15.37 0.87 3.68
N ALA A 49 15.82 -0.14 2.95
CA ALA A 49 15.98 -0.07 1.50
C ALA A 49 14.76 -0.70 0.81
N TYR A 50 14.20 0.03 -0.15
CA TYR A 50 13.18 -0.45 -1.07
C TYR A 50 13.89 -0.82 -2.39
N GLN A 51 14.13 -2.11 -2.63
CA GLN A 51 14.99 -2.57 -3.74
C GLN A 51 14.58 -2.04 -5.11
N GLU A 52 13.28 -1.96 -5.38
CA GLU A 52 12.70 -1.48 -6.65
C GLU A 52 12.20 -0.02 -6.55
N GLY A 53 12.44 0.64 -5.41
CA GLY A 53 11.86 1.93 -5.06
C GLY A 53 10.54 1.82 -4.30
N LYS A 54 10.22 2.88 -3.53
CA LYS A 54 9.05 2.92 -2.64
C LYS A 54 7.72 2.83 -3.41
N GLU A 55 7.64 3.45 -4.60
CA GLU A 55 6.46 3.38 -5.48
C GLU A 55 6.18 1.97 -5.98
N GLU A 56 7.19 1.30 -6.54
CA GLU A 56 7.04 -0.07 -7.04
C GLU A 56 6.67 -1.04 -5.92
N PHE A 57 7.30 -0.87 -4.75
CA PHE A 57 6.98 -1.65 -3.57
C PHE A 57 5.49 -1.54 -3.20
N LEU A 58 4.96 -0.32 -3.08
CA LEU A 58 3.56 -0.09 -2.74
C LEU A 58 2.61 -0.62 -3.83
N TYR A 59 2.93 -0.39 -5.11
CA TYR A 59 2.15 -0.90 -6.23
C TYR A 59 2.01 -2.42 -6.18
N ARG A 60 3.11 -3.15 -5.96
CA ARG A 60 3.11 -4.62 -5.88
C ARG A 60 2.32 -5.13 -4.67
N ILE A 61 2.45 -4.50 -3.51
CA ILE A 61 1.67 -4.89 -2.32
C ILE A 61 0.17 -4.72 -2.58
N LEU A 62 -0.26 -3.61 -3.18
CA LEU A 62 -1.67 -3.38 -3.48
C LEU A 62 -2.21 -4.32 -4.57
N LYS A 63 -1.45 -4.52 -5.64
CA LYS A 63 -1.87 -5.40 -6.74
C LYS A 63 -1.87 -6.86 -6.32
N ASP A 64 -0.74 -7.35 -5.84
CA ASP A 64 -0.54 -8.78 -5.60
C ASP A 64 -0.98 -9.17 -4.18
N GLY A 65 -0.84 -8.27 -3.21
CA GLY A 65 -1.23 -8.49 -1.80
C GLY A 65 -2.69 -8.34 -1.52
N TYR A 66 -3.26 -7.23 -1.99
CA TYR A 66 -4.66 -6.91 -1.80
C TYR A 66 -5.54 -7.38 -2.95
N GLY A 67 -4.94 -7.86 -4.04
CA GLY A 67 -5.67 -8.29 -5.23
C GLY A 67 -6.38 -7.12 -5.92
N LEU A 68 -5.89 -5.88 -5.75
CA LEU A 68 -6.51 -4.72 -6.37
C LEU A 68 -6.18 -4.66 -7.86
N ASP A 69 -7.19 -4.33 -8.65
CA ASP A 69 -7.08 -4.34 -10.10
C ASP A 69 -6.22 -3.16 -10.61
N PRO A 70 -5.18 -3.43 -11.42
CA PRO A 70 -4.49 -2.40 -12.18
C PRO A 70 -5.48 -1.68 -13.10
N THR A 71 -5.38 -0.35 -13.16
CA THR A 71 -6.22 0.46 -14.05
C THR A 71 -5.42 1.53 -14.76
N ALA A 72 -5.79 1.80 -16.00
CA ALA A 72 -5.28 2.92 -16.78
C ALA A 72 -6.05 4.23 -16.51
N SER A 73 -7.11 4.19 -15.69
CA SER A 73 -8.13 5.25 -15.69
C SER A 73 -7.70 6.54 -14.99
N LYS A 74 -7.77 7.63 -15.78
CA LYS A 74 -7.92 9.05 -15.43
C LYS A 74 -9.39 9.47 -15.63
N GLY A 75 -10.28 9.20 -14.67
CA GLY A 75 -11.75 9.27 -14.84
C GLY A 75 -12.48 9.97 -13.67
N GLN A 76 -13.82 9.94 -13.64
CA GLN A 76 -14.74 10.60 -12.65
C GLN A 76 -14.63 10.10 -11.18
N VAL A 77 -13.48 9.62 -10.76
CA VAL A 77 -13.20 9.13 -9.40
C VAL A 77 -12.01 9.90 -8.83
N ASP A 78 -11.95 10.03 -7.51
CA ASP A 78 -10.89 10.81 -6.86
C ASP A 78 -9.52 10.17 -7.12
N GLU A 79 -8.57 10.96 -7.63
CA GLU A 79 -7.22 10.50 -7.94
C GLU A 79 -6.26 10.92 -6.82
N LEU A 80 -5.49 9.96 -6.29
CA LEU A 80 -4.34 10.24 -5.45
C LEU A 80 -3.09 10.10 -6.30
N ILE A 81 -2.51 11.24 -6.69
CA ILE A 81 -1.19 11.27 -7.32
C ILE A 81 -0.17 11.12 -6.19
N LEU A 82 0.51 9.98 -6.15
CA LEU A 82 1.47 9.67 -5.09
C LEU A 82 2.85 10.18 -5.48
N ALA A 83 3.30 11.24 -4.81
CA ALA A 83 4.72 11.44 -4.59
C ALA A 83 5.07 10.68 -3.30
N THR A 84 5.78 9.56 -3.41
CA THR A 84 6.04 8.69 -2.24
C THR A 84 6.93 9.29 -1.16
N GLU A 85 7.52 10.45 -1.43
CA GLU A 85 8.19 11.32 -0.49
C GLU A 85 7.24 12.02 0.51
N ASP A 86 5.96 12.17 0.15
CA ASP A 86 4.92 12.78 1.01
C ASP A 86 4.24 11.77 1.96
N LEU A 87 4.52 10.48 1.79
CA LEU A 87 3.98 9.43 2.66
C LEU A 87 4.85 9.28 3.91
N GLN A 88 4.21 9.38 5.07
CA GLN A 88 4.87 9.17 6.36
C GLN A 88 4.59 7.75 6.87
N PRO A 89 5.60 6.88 7.01
CA PRO A 89 5.40 5.54 7.56
C PRO A 89 4.73 5.61 8.94
N THR A 90 3.67 4.85 9.16
CA THR A 90 3.00 4.80 10.46
C THR A 90 3.98 4.32 11.54
N PRO A 91 4.17 5.07 12.64
CA PRO A 91 5.09 4.68 13.70
C PRO A 91 4.74 3.31 14.29
N LYS A 92 5.74 2.50 14.63
CA LYS A 92 5.55 1.15 15.19
C LYS A 92 4.58 1.09 16.38
N GLN A 93 4.57 2.13 17.21
CA GLN A 93 3.70 2.23 18.39
C GLN A 93 2.23 2.46 18.05
N GLN A 94 1.94 2.91 16.83
CA GLN A 94 0.61 3.19 16.29
C GLN A 94 0.15 2.10 15.30
N LEU A 95 0.99 1.09 15.03
CA LEU A 95 0.59 -0.10 14.29
C LEU A 95 -0.29 -0.97 15.19
N ASP A 96 -1.55 -0.57 15.34
CA ASP A 96 -2.56 -1.36 16.04
C ASP A 96 -3.18 -2.38 15.08
N HIS A 97 -2.65 -3.60 15.15
CA HIS A 97 -3.06 -4.72 14.31
C HIS A 97 -4.47 -5.24 14.62
N GLU A 98 -5.00 -5.00 15.82
CA GLU A 98 -6.37 -5.42 16.18
C GLU A 98 -7.42 -4.49 15.54
N SER A 99 -7.08 -3.21 15.35
CA SER A 99 -7.93 -2.22 14.68
C SER A 99 -8.00 -2.39 13.16
N PHE A 100 -6.99 -3.02 12.54
CA PHE A 100 -6.85 -3.12 11.09
C PHE A 100 -6.81 -4.57 10.59
N MET A 101 -7.72 -5.44 11.09
CA MET A 101 -7.84 -6.86 10.70
C MET A 101 -7.99 -7.07 9.18
N GLU A 102 -6.89 -6.97 8.46
CA GLU A 102 -6.81 -7.21 7.04
C GLU A 102 -5.83 -8.35 6.81
N GLN A 103 -6.38 -9.57 6.91
CA GLN A 103 -5.65 -10.82 6.73
C GLN A 103 -4.89 -10.89 5.40
N ALA A 104 -5.26 -10.10 4.39
CA ALA A 104 -4.59 -9.99 3.10
C ALA A 104 -3.20 -9.33 3.21
N ALA A 105 -3.12 -8.19 3.92
CA ALA A 105 -1.86 -7.47 4.18
C ALA A 105 -0.87 -8.36 4.95
N TRP A 106 -1.38 -9.00 6.00
CA TRP A 106 -0.59 -9.91 6.83
C TRP A 106 -0.16 -11.16 6.05
N ARG A 107 -1.04 -11.78 5.25
CA ARG A 107 -0.68 -12.93 4.41
C ARG A 107 0.41 -12.58 3.42
N LEU A 108 0.33 -11.46 2.72
CA LEU A 108 1.32 -11.15 1.70
C LEU A 108 2.65 -10.65 2.28
N ILE A 109 2.65 -9.89 3.38
CA ILE A 109 3.91 -9.51 4.01
C ILE A 109 4.57 -10.75 4.64
N THR A 110 3.80 -11.65 5.24
CA THR A 110 4.36 -12.91 5.74
C THR A 110 4.83 -13.81 4.59
N LEU A 111 4.08 -13.97 3.49
CA LEU A 111 4.47 -14.83 2.36
C LEU A 111 5.62 -14.26 1.53
N THR A 112 5.66 -12.94 1.33
CA THR A 112 6.69 -12.27 0.51
C THR A 112 8.02 -12.16 1.26
N PHE A 113 7.99 -11.99 2.59
CA PHE A 113 9.19 -11.75 3.39
C PHE A 113 9.66 -12.95 4.21
N ALA A 114 8.77 -13.81 4.74
CA ALA A 114 9.20 -14.99 5.49
C ALA A 114 9.79 -16.10 4.60
N GLN A 115 9.62 -16.04 3.29
CA GLN A 115 10.26 -16.98 2.36
C GLN A 115 11.66 -16.52 1.89
N ASN A 116 12.08 -15.29 2.20
CA ASN A 116 13.35 -14.70 1.76
C ASN A 116 14.25 -14.18 2.90
N LEU A 117 13.96 -14.56 4.16
CA LEU A 117 14.82 -14.33 5.32
C LEU A 117 15.53 -15.63 5.76
#